data_AF-A0A379JZI1-F1
#
_entry.id   AF-A0A379JZI1-F1
#
_cell.length_a   1.000
_cell.length_b   1.000
_cell.length_c   1.000
_cell.angle_alpha   90.00
_cell.angle_beta   90.00
_cell.angle_gamma   90.00
#
_symmetry.space_group_name_H-M   'P 1'
#
loop_
_entity.id
_entity.type
_entity.pdbx_description
1 polymer ?
#
loop_
_entity_poly.entity_id
_entity_poly.type
_entity_poly.pdbx_seq_one_letter_code
_entity_poly.pdbx_strand_id
1 'polypeptide(L)'
;MKNHASNEHAQSEPISGEIYHVTPTRNLESIFRDGLRPQIGPRSELLGEAKEMVYFFGSMLAVEDALSNWLGEALDDEPGAISVLAVDRSGLHLVSDAGYELACLHLVPTENISLAFQDDVPVDEKNGPVTEGTS
;
A
#
# COMPACT_ATOMS: atom_id res chain seq x y z
N MET A 1 47.47 4.90 -20.45
CA MET A 1 46.68 4.87 -19.21
C MET A 1 45.27 5.27 -19.58
N LYS A 2 44.28 4.39 -19.37
CA LYS A 2 42.87 4.65 -19.73
C LYS A 2 42.24 5.44 -18.59
N ASN A 3 41.84 6.67 -18.89
CA ASN A 3 41.15 7.54 -17.95
C ASN A 3 39.67 7.13 -18.01
N HIS A 4 39.17 6.48 -16.96
CA HIS A 4 37.73 6.21 -16.82
C HIS A 4 37.02 7.55 -16.65
N ALA A 5 36.20 7.92 -17.63
CA ALA A 5 35.28 9.03 -17.52
C ALA A 5 34.22 8.68 -16.47
N SER A 6 34.21 9.43 -15.38
CA SER A 6 33.03 9.61 -14.55
C SER A 6 31.95 10.24 -15.42
N ASN A 7 30.88 9.50 -15.69
CA ASN A 7 29.68 10.07 -16.27
C ASN A 7 28.49 9.44 -15.53
N GLU A 8 28.16 10.04 -14.39
CA GLU A 8 26.90 9.82 -13.69
C GLU A 8 25.78 10.43 -14.54
N HIS A 9 25.42 9.74 -15.61
CA HIS A 9 24.18 9.96 -16.33
C HIS A 9 23.21 8.86 -15.88
N ALA A 10 22.58 9.06 -14.73
CA ALA A 10 21.27 8.48 -14.50
C ALA A 10 20.31 9.15 -15.50
N GLN A 11 20.19 8.55 -16.69
CA GLN A 11 19.16 8.89 -17.65
C GLN A 11 17.82 8.57 -17.00
N SER A 12 17.14 9.58 -16.45
CA SER A 12 15.79 9.45 -15.92
C SER A 12 14.80 9.34 -17.09
N GLU A 13 14.67 8.15 -17.66
CA GLU A 13 13.43 7.83 -18.36
C GLU A 13 12.29 7.86 -17.35
N PRO A 14 11.09 8.35 -17.70
CA PRO A 14 9.94 8.19 -16.84
C PRO A 14 9.72 6.69 -16.65
N ILE A 15 10.01 6.19 -15.46
CA ILE A 15 9.72 4.82 -15.08
C ILE A 15 8.20 4.66 -14.98
N SER A 16 7.52 4.49 -16.10
CA SER A 16 6.11 4.07 -16.08
C SER A 16 6.03 2.64 -15.54
N GLY A 17 4.96 2.35 -14.81
CA GLY A 17 4.75 1.02 -14.22
C GLY A 17 3.87 1.08 -12.98
N GLU A 18 3.13 -0.01 -12.78
CA GLU A 18 2.23 -0.16 -11.63
C GLU A 18 2.98 -0.79 -10.45
N ILE A 19 2.79 -0.20 -9.29
CA ILE A 19 3.22 -0.73 -7.99
C ILE A 19 1.99 -0.89 -7.10
N TYR A 20 2.09 -1.74 -6.08
CA TYR A 20 0.93 -2.18 -5.33
C TYR A 20 1.03 -1.82 -3.87
N HIS A 21 -0.04 -1.29 -3.29
CA HIS A 21 -0.13 -0.98 -1.87
C HIS A 21 -1.26 -1.78 -1.23
N VAL A 22 -0.96 -2.49 -0.14
CA VAL A 22 -1.95 -3.23 0.65
C VAL A 22 -2.46 -2.33 1.76
N THR A 23 -3.78 -2.22 1.91
CA THR A 23 -4.41 -1.35 2.91
C THR A 23 -5.73 -1.94 3.41
N PRO A 24 -6.13 -1.67 4.67
CA PRO A 24 -7.48 -1.99 5.11
C PRO A 24 -8.55 -1.33 4.24
N THR A 25 -9.60 -2.08 3.89
CA THR A 25 -10.68 -1.59 3.01
C THR A 25 -11.37 -0.34 3.56
N ARG A 26 -11.45 -0.19 4.89
CA ARG A 26 -11.97 1.02 5.56
C ARG A 26 -11.22 2.31 5.18
N ASN A 27 -9.96 2.20 4.75
CA ASN A 27 -9.14 3.36 4.37
C ASN A 27 -9.41 3.84 2.95
N LEU A 28 -10.04 3.02 2.09
CA LEU A 28 -10.25 3.34 0.68
C LEU A 28 -10.92 4.70 0.47
N GLU A 29 -11.98 5.00 1.23
CA GLU A 29 -12.69 6.29 1.10
C GLU A 29 -11.74 7.47 1.33
N SER A 30 -10.95 7.43 2.40
CA SER A 30 -9.97 8.48 2.69
C SER A 30 -8.87 8.54 1.63
N ILE A 31 -8.41 7.40 1.13
CA ILE A 31 -7.33 7.33 0.14
C ILE A 31 -7.79 7.93 -1.19
N PHE A 32 -9.00 7.60 -1.65
CA PHE A 32 -9.55 8.16 -2.89
C PHE A 32 -9.93 9.64 -2.76
N ARG A 33 -10.12 10.15 -1.54
CA ARG A 33 -10.38 11.58 -1.30
C ARG A 33 -9.11 12.40 -1.13
N ASP A 34 -8.13 11.88 -0.41
CA ASP A 34 -6.99 12.63 0.14
C ASP A 34 -5.62 12.18 -0.41
N GLY A 35 -5.56 11.06 -1.14
CA GLY A 35 -4.34 10.39 -1.58
C GLY A 35 -3.71 9.51 -0.49
N LEU A 36 -2.61 8.83 -0.83
CA LEU A 36 -1.82 8.08 0.17
C LEU A 36 -0.80 9.01 0.82
N ARG A 37 -1.05 9.33 2.09
CA ARG A 37 -0.14 10.12 2.92
C ARG A 37 0.87 9.22 3.62
N PRO A 38 2.19 9.50 3.49
CA PRO A 38 3.20 8.87 4.32
C PRO A 38 2.83 9.04 5.79
N GLN A 39 2.89 7.94 6.54
CA GLN A 39 2.54 7.90 7.95
C GLN A 39 3.27 6.74 8.61
N ILE A 40 3.63 6.87 9.88
CA ILE A 40 4.08 5.72 10.67
C ILE A 40 2.81 5.00 11.12
N GLY A 41 2.50 3.88 10.47
CA GLY A 41 1.39 3.03 10.89
C GLY A 41 1.73 2.22 12.15
N PRO A 42 0.74 1.57 12.79
CA PRO A 42 0.97 0.76 13.99
C PRO A 42 2.08 -0.28 13.80
N ARG A 43 2.18 -0.86 12.60
CA ARG A 43 3.24 -1.81 12.25
C ARG A 43 4.62 -1.16 12.15
N SER A 44 4.70 0.00 11.52
CA SER A 44 5.93 0.78 11.43
C SER A 44 6.42 1.18 12.83
N GLU A 45 5.51 1.52 13.75
CA GLU A 45 5.85 1.76 15.16
C GLU A 45 6.40 0.49 15.84
N LEU A 46 5.76 -0.67 15.65
CA LEU A 46 6.19 -1.95 16.22
C LEU A 46 7.58 -2.38 15.72
N LEU A 47 7.91 -2.05 14.46
CA LEU A 47 9.22 -2.34 13.86
C LEU A 47 10.27 -1.26 14.17
N GLY A 48 9.90 -0.19 14.89
CA GLY A 48 10.80 0.90 15.26
C GLY A 48 11.18 1.81 14.09
N GLU A 49 10.34 1.87 13.05
CA GLU A 49 10.57 2.74 11.91
C GLU A 49 10.41 4.21 12.31
N ALA A 50 11.42 5.02 12.02
CA ALA A 50 11.48 6.42 12.44
C ALA A 50 10.98 7.42 11.39
N LYS A 51 10.61 6.94 10.18
CA LYS A 51 10.24 7.79 9.05
C LYS A 51 8.86 7.44 8.54
N GLU A 52 8.04 8.46 8.34
CA GLU A 52 6.75 8.36 7.67
C GLU A 52 6.96 7.99 6.20
N MET A 53 6.45 6.82 5.79
CA MET A 53 6.61 6.32 4.43
C MET A 53 5.35 5.57 3.98
N VAL A 54 5.11 5.54 2.67
CA VAL A 54 4.14 4.63 2.05
C VAL A 54 4.93 3.53 1.36
N TYR A 55 4.67 2.27 1.72
CA TYR A 55 5.36 1.11 1.16
C TYR A 55 4.57 0.49 0.00
N PHE A 56 5.29 0.05 -1.02
CA PHE A 56 4.75 -0.56 -2.23
C PHE A 56 5.51 -1.83 -2.60
N PHE A 57 4.75 -2.79 -3.11
CA PHE A 57 5.25 -3.98 -3.78
C PHE A 57 5.44 -3.71 -5.27
N GLY A 58 6.51 -4.25 -5.85
CA GLY A 58 6.79 -4.09 -7.28
C GLY A 58 5.91 -4.96 -8.20
N SER A 59 5.13 -5.90 -7.67
CA SER A 59 4.27 -6.79 -8.46
C SER A 59 3.15 -7.40 -7.61
N MET A 60 2.05 -7.80 -8.26
CA MET A 60 0.95 -8.52 -7.60
C MET A 60 1.40 -9.86 -7.02
N LEU A 61 2.34 -10.56 -7.68
CA LEU A 61 2.91 -11.80 -7.14
C LEU A 61 3.61 -11.59 -5.79
N ALA A 62 4.31 -10.46 -5.62
CA ALA A 62 4.92 -10.12 -4.34
C ALA A 62 3.87 -9.78 -3.26
N VAL A 63 2.73 -9.21 -3.65
CA VAL A 63 1.59 -9.00 -2.76
C VAL A 63 1.01 -10.34 -2.29
N GLU A 64 0.77 -11.27 -3.21
CA GLU A 64 0.23 -12.60 -2.91
C GLU A 64 1.17 -13.40 -2.00
N ASP A 65 2.48 -13.37 -2.28
CA ASP A 65 3.50 -14.04 -1.46
C ASP A 65 3.55 -13.45 -0.05
N ALA A 66 3.52 -12.12 0.07
CA ALA A 66 3.49 -11.44 1.36
C ALA A 66 2.22 -11.78 2.15
N LEU A 67 1.04 -11.68 1.51
CA LEU A 67 -0.26 -11.99 2.13
C LEU A 67 -0.40 -13.46 2.53
N SER A 68 0.23 -14.38 1.80
CA SER A 68 0.25 -15.80 2.15
C SER A 68 1.23 -16.15 3.28
N ASN A 69 1.96 -15.16 3.80
CA ASN A 69 3.04 -15.34 4.75
C ASN A 69 3.05 -14.18 5.77
N TRP A 70 4.18 -13.47 5.90
CA TRP A 70 4.45 -12.47 6.96
C TRP A 70 3.48 -11.27 7.01
N LEU A 71 2.85 -10.90 5.89
CA LEU A 71 1.88 -9.80 5.86
C LEU A 71 0.49 -10.30 6.26
N GLY A 72 0.09 -11.49 5.82
CA GLY A 72 -1.16 -12.12 6.24
C GLY A 72 -1.23 -12.35 7.74
N GLU A 73 -0.19 -12.97 8.31
CA GLU A 73 -0.11 -13.22 9.75
C GLU A 73 -0.19 -11.93 10.58
N ALA A 74 0.40 -10.85 10.08
CA ALA A 74 0.39 -9.55 10.77
C ALA A 74 -0.92 -8.78 10.59
N LEU A 75 -1.75 -9.13 9.61
CA LEU A 75 -3.07 -8.56 9.39
C LEU A 75 -4.18 -9.44 10.00
N ASP A 76 -3.87 -10.64 10.49
CA ASP A 76 -4.82 -11.55 11.13
C ASP A 76 -5.48 -10.91 12.38
N ASP A 77 -4.71 -10.10 13.11
CA ASP A 77 -5.19 -9.31 14.26
C ASP A 77 -5.93 -8.01 13.86
N GLU A 78 -5.89 -7.60 12.59
CA GLU A 78 -6.55 -6.39 12.11
C GLU A 78 -7.99 -6.68 11.68
N PRO A 79 -9.01 -6.11 12.34
CA PRO A 79 -10.39 -6.37 11.96
C PRO A 79 -10.73 -5.72 10.61
N GLY A 80 -11.26 -6.53 9.70
CA GLY A 80 -11.93 -6.10 8.48
C GLY A 80 -11.27 -6.58 7.19
N ALA A 81 -11.94 -6.29 6.08
CA ALA A 81 -11.46 -6.62 4.74
C ALA A 81 -10.15 -5.88 4.41
N ILE A 82 -9.31 -6.52 3.60
CA ILE A 82 -8.10 -5.93 3.02
C ILE A 82 -8.34 -5.62 1.54
N SER A 83 -7.75 -4.54 1.06
CA SER A 83 -7.76 -4.15 -0.35
C SER A 83 -6.36 -3.91 -0.85
N VAL A 84 -6.17 -4.06 -2.17
CA VAL A 84 -4.93 -3.78 -2.87
C VAL A 84 -5.16 -2.65 -3.85
N LEU A 85 -4.34 -1.63 -3.77
CA LEU A 85 -4.32 -0.50 -4.68
C LEU A 85 -3.24 -0.72 -5.75
N ALA A 86 -3.58 -0.47 -7.01
CA ALA A 86 -2.61 -0.22 -8.06
C ALA A 86 -2.25 1.27 -8.05
N VAL A 87 -0.95 1.55 -8.12
CA VAL A 87 -0.42 2.91 -8.13
C VAL A 87 0.46 3.08 -9.36
N ASP A 88 0.11 4.05 -10.22
CA ASP A 88 1.01 4.49 -11.27
C ASP A 88 2.18 5.24 -10.63
N ARG A 89 3.39 4.75 -10.85
CA ARG A 89 4.59 5.35 -10.26
C ARG A 89 5.15 6.52 -11.06
N SER A 90 4.52 6.91 -12.17
CA SER A 90 5.03 7.97 -13.03
C SER A 90 5.00 9.29 -12.27
N GLY A 91 6.16 9.94 -12.16
CA GLY A 91 6.30 11.20 -11.43
C GLY A 91 6.37 11.07 -9.90
N LEU A 92 6.36 9.85 -9.34
CA LEU A 92 6.55 9.64 -7.90
C LEU A 92 8.02 9.62 -7.50
N HIS A 93 8.33 10.16 -6.32
CA HIS A 93 9.66 10.13 -5.72
C HIS A 93 9.81 8.87 -4.85
N LEU A 94 10.15 7.76 -5.49
CA LEU A 94 10.37 6.49 -4.81
C LEU A 94 11.81 6.35 -4.31
N VAL A 95 11.95 5.79 -3.11
CA VAL A 95 13.22 5.33 -2.53
C VAL A 95 13.19 3.81 -2.40
N SER A 96 14.35 3.19 -2.51
CA SER A 96 14.55 1.76 -2.27
C SER A 96 15.72 1.59 -1.31
N ASP A 97 15.47 1.13 -0.08
CA ASP A 97 16.54 1.02 0.93
C ASP A 97 17.22 -0.36 0.92
N ALA A 98 16.60 -1.39 0.32
CA ALA A 98 17.18 -2.75 0.30
C ALA A 98 16.87 -3.55 -0.98
N GLY A 99 16.50 -2.87 -2.07
CA GLY A 99 16.32 -3.48 -3.41
C GLY A 99 15.01 -4.24 -3.64
N TYR A 100 14.23 -4.54 -2.60
CA TYR A 100 12.97 -5.29 -2.71
C TYR A 100 11.71 -4.45 -2.39
N GLU A 101 11.86 -3.39 -1.60
CA GLU A 101 10.76 -2.56 -1.16
C GLU A 101 10.87 -1.17 -1.78
N LEU A 102 9.78 -0.71 -2.40
CA LEU A 102 9.64 0.65 -2.89
C LEU A 102 8.90 1.45 -1.83
N ALA A 103 9.43 2.62 -1.46
CA ALA A 103 8.78 3.50 -0.51
C ALA A 103 8.65 4.92 -1.07
N CYS A 104 7.57 5.61 -0.72
CA CYS A 104 7.38 7.02 -1.04
C CYS A 104 7.35 7.85 0.25
N LEU A 105 8.21 8.87 0.31
CA LEU A 105 8.28 9.84 1.42
C LEU A 105 7.32 11.02 1.22
N HIS A 106 6.64 11.06 0.08
CA HIS A 106 5.74 12.14 -0.31
C HIS A 106 4.34 11.61 -0.54
N LEU A 107 3.36 12.53 -0.51
CA LEU A 107 1.99 12.26 -0.87
C LEU A 107 1.92 11.60 -2.26
N VAL A 108 1.24 10.46 -2.36
CA VAL A 108 0.81 9.92 -3.65
C VAL A 108 -0.57 10.49 -3.96
N PRO A 109 -0.71 11.25 -5.06
CA PRO A 109 -1.97 11.87 -5.42
C PRO A 109 -3.00 10.82 -5.85
N THR A 110 -4.28 11.15 -5.69
CA THR A 110 -5.40 10.26 -6.01
C THR A 110 -5.45 9.87 -7.48
N GLU A 111 -4.97 10.73 -8.37
CA GLU A 111 -4.92 10.49 -9.82
C GLU A 111 -3.99 9.32 -10.20
N ASN A 112 -3.03 8.99 -9.33
CA ASN A 112 -2.12 7.86 -9.52
C ASN A 112 -2.68 6.57 -8.91
N ILE A 113 -3.83 6.58 -8.24
CA ILE A 113 -4.31 5.46 -7.43
C ILE A 113 -5.56 4.86 -8.06
N SER A 114 -5.60 3.53 -8.16
CA SER A 114 -6.75 2.75 -8.61
C SER A 114 -6.91 1.50 -7.75
N LEU A 115 -8.12 0.94 -7.69
CA LEU A 115 -8.38 -0.30 -6.98
C LEU A 115 -7.96 -1.50 -7.85
N ALA A 116 -7.03 -2.32 -7.38
CA ALA A 116 -6.60 -3.54 -8.07
C ALA A 116 -7.40 -4.76 -7.59
N PHE A 117 -7.61 -4.84 -6.27
CA PHE A 117 -8.37 -5.90 -5.63
C PHE A 117 -9.05 -5.37 -4.37
N GLN A 118 -10.23 -5.88 -4.08
CA GLN A 118 -10.94 -5.63 -2.83
C GLN A 118 -11.45 -6.96 -2.33
N ASP A 119 -11.07 -7.31 -1.10
CA ASP A 119 -11.68 -8.43 -0.42
C ASP A 119 -13.11 -8.06 -0.01
N ASP A 120 -14.06 -8.91 -0.37
CA ASP A 120 -15.46 -8.77 0.04
C ASP A 120 -15.65 -9.70 1.24
N VAL A 121 -15.25 -9.23 2.43
CA VAL A 121 -15.71 -9.91 3.65
C VAL A 121 -17.19 -9.56 3.75
N PRO A 122 -18.12 -10.52 3.61
CA PRO A 122 -19.53 -10.22 3.79
C PRO A 122 -19.66 -9.57 5.16
N VAL A 123 -20.16 -8.34 5.17
CA VAL A 123 -20.64 -7.70 6.39
C VAL A 123 -21.55 -8.71 7.07
N ASP A 124 -21.07 -9.28 8.17
CA ASP A 124 -21.86 -10.14 9.06
C ASP A 124 -23.26 -9.53 9.12
N GLU A 125 -24.24 -10.28 8.62
CA GLU A 125 -25.61 -9.82 8.48
C GLU A 125 -26.09 -9.34 9.84
N LYS A 126 -25.95 -8.04 10.07
CA LYS A 126 -26.48 -7.33 11.23
C LYS A 126 -27.99 -7.18 11.06
N ASN A 127 -28.66 -8.29 10.80
CA ASN A 127 -30.09 -8.48 10.88
C ASN A 127 -30.37 -9.33 12.11
N GLY A 128 -30.06 -8.79 13.29
CA GLY A 128 -30.81 -9.21 14.47
C GLY A 128 -32.28 -8.85 14.22
N PRO A 129 -33.24 -9.80 14.26
CA PRO A 129 -34.63 -9.41 14.33
C PRO A 129 -34.87 -8.77 15.69
N VAL A 130 -34.80 -7.45 15.74
CA VAL A 130 -35.49 -6.65 16.74
C VAL A 130 -36.99 -6.82 16.51
N THR A 131 -37.63 -7.69 17.28
CA THR A 131 -39.04 -7.52 17.65
C THR A 131 -39.24 -8.00 19.09
N GLU A 132 -38.89 -7.14 20.04
CA GLU A 132 -39.74 -7.02 21.23
C GLU A 132 -41.07 -6.39 20.80
N GLY A 133 -42.19 -6.85 21.37
CA GLY A 133 -43.41 -6.03 21.41
C GLY A 133 -44.72 -6.73 21.09
N THR A 134 -45.27 -7.43 22.10
CA THR A 134 -46.64 -7.24 22.59
C THR A 134 -47.82 -7.23 21.60
N SER A 135 -48.61 -8.31 21.58
CA SER A 135 -50.02 -8.36 22.05
C SER A 135 -50.57 -9.78 21.96
#